data_AF-A0A3N5KY31-F1
#
_entry.id   AF-A0A3N5KY31-F1
#
_cell.length_a   1.000
_cell.length_b   1.000
_cell.length_c   1.000
_cell.angle_alpha   90.00
_cell.angle_beta   90.00
_cell.angle_gamma   90.00
#
_symmetry.space_group_name_H-M   'P 1'
#
loop_
_entity.id
_entity.type
_entity.pdbx_description
1 polymer ?
#
loop_
_entity_poly.entity_id
_entity_poly.type
_entity_poly.pdbx_seq_one_letter_code
_entity_poly.pdbx_strand_id
1 'polypeptide(L)'
;MRIGGNAYDLQELAGAFGDLGTLIPFVVGYITVNQMDPCGVLVAFGLFKVAAGLYFKTPVPIQPMKAIGTAAITQAATVSPGAIWASGLFTGAFWLIM
;
A
#
# COMPACT_ATOMS: atom_id res chain seq x y z
N MET A 1 -12.39 -10.51 20.34
CA MET A 1 -13.63 -11.04 19.68
C MET A 1 -13.23 -11.75 18.40
N ARG A 2 -13.88 -12.86 17.98
CA ARG A 2 -13.57 -13.51 16.69
C ARG A 2 -14.84 -13.57 15.82
N ILE A 3 -14.76 -13.07 14.58
CA ILE A 3 -15.89 -13.06 13.63
C ILE A 3 -15.37 -13.46 12.25
N GLY A 4 -16.02 -14.44 11.62
CA GLY A 4 -15.72 -14.82 10.23
C GLY A 4 -14.27 -15.23 9.96
N GLY A 5 -13.60 -15.80 10.97
CA GLY A 5 -12.19 -16.21 10.94
C GLY A 5 -11.22 -15.14 11.44
N ASN A 6 -11.61 -13.86 11.48
CA ASN A 6 -10.77 -12.77 11.97
C ASN A 6 -10.77 -12.70 13.50
N ALA A 7 -9.61 -12.41 14.09
CA ALA A 7 -9.49 -12.02 15.49
C ALA A 7 -9.49 -10.49 15.60
N TYR A 8 -10.17 -9.98 16.62
CA TYR A 8 -10.25 -8.57 16.97
C TYR A 8 -9.81 -8.45 18.43
N ASP A 9 -8.51 -8.38 18.63
CA ASP A 9 -7.85 -8.20 19.91
C ASP A 9 -6.72 -7.16 19.80
N LEU A 10 -6.05 -6.88 20.92
CA LEU A 10 -4.99 -5.88 20.97
C LEU A 10 -3.75 -6.29 20.17
N GLN A 11 -3.52 -7.60 19.96
CA GLN A 11 -2.37 -8.07 19.20
C GLN A 11 -2.58 -7.81 17.71
N GLU A 12 -3.77 -8.14 17.19
CA GLU A 12 -4.15 -7.84 15.81
C GLU A 12 -4.18 -6.32 15.57
N LEU A 13 -4.67 -5.53 16.53
CA LEU A 13 -4.63 -4.07 16.43
C LEU A 13 -3.19 -3.53 16.36
N ALA A 14 -2.28 -4.05 17.19
CA ALA A 14 -0.87 -3.67 17.14
C ALA A 14 -0.21 -4.09 15.81
N GLY A 15 -0.52 -5.30 15.33
CA GLY A 15 -0.04 -5.81 14.04
C GLY A 15 -0.48 -4.97 12.84
N ALA A 16 -1.70 -4.40 12.89
CA ALA A 16 -2.22 -3.54 11.82
C ALA A 16 -1.39 -2.26 11.56
N PHE A 17 -0.61 -1.82 12.55
CA PHE A 17 0.31 -0.69 12.44
C PHE A 17 1.77 -1.10 12.14
N GLY A 18 2.04 -2.39 11.95
CA GLY A 18 3.40 -2.93 11.80
C GLY A 18 4.15 -2.44 10.56
N ASP A 19 3.46 -1.94 9.54
CA ASP A 19 4.04 -1.47 8.29
C ASP A 19 4.10 0.06 8.15
N LEU A 20 3.66 0.80 9.18
CA LEU A 20 3.67 2.27 9.13
C LEU A 20 5.07 2.86 8.92
N GLY A 21 6.09 2.20 9.46
CA GLY A 21 7.48 2.66 9.36
C GLY A 21 7.99 2.76 7.92
N THR A 22 7.47 1.94 7.00
CA THR A 22 7.80 2.00 5.57
C THR A 22 6.71 2.69 4.76
N LEU A 23 5.44 2.49 5.12
CA LEU A 23 4.31 3.08 4.40
C LEU A 23 4.34 4.62 4.46
N ILE A 24 4.55 5.21 5.64
CA ILE A 24 4.48 6.67 5.82
C ILE A 24 5.56 7.38 4.98
N PRO A 25 6.86 7.02 5.04
CA PRO A 25 7.87 7.68 4.23
C PRO A 25 7.58 7.64 2.72
N PHE A 26 7.12 6.50 2.20
CA PHE A 26 6.82 6.40 0.76
C PHE A 26 5.57 7.18 0.37
N VAL A 27 4.48 7.11 1.15
CA VAL A 27 3.25 7.86 0.86
C VAL A 27 3.52 9.36 0.90
N VAL A 28 4.28 9.83 1.90
CA VAL A 28 4.72 11.23 1.97
C VAL A 28 5.57 11.61 0.75
N GLY A 29 6.49 10.74 0.32
CA GLY A 29 7.29 10.96 -0.90
C GLY A 29 6.44 11.05 -2.16
N TYR A 30 5.47 10.15 -2.34
CA TYR A 30 4.56 10.17 -3.49
C TYR A 30 3.70 11.43 -3.56
N ILE A 31 3.20 11.89 -2.42
CA ILE A 31 2.38 13.10 -2.35
C ILE A 31 3.23 14.35 -2.56
N THR A 32 4.36 14.47 -1.86
CA THR A 32 5.13 15.71 -1.83
C THR A 32 6.10 15.83 -3.02
N VAL A 33 6.72 14.73 -3.45
CA VAL A 33 7.71 14.73 -4.54
C VAL A 33 7.04 14.45 -5.88
N ASN A 34 6.20 13.42 -5.95
CA ASN A 34 5.52 13.04 -7.19
C ASN A 34 4.18 13.75 -7.40
N GLN A 35 3.73 14.61 -6.47
CA GLN A 35 2.49 15.37 -6.60
C GLN A 35 1.25 14.46 -6.82
N MET A 36 1.26 13.26 -6.24
CA MET A 36 0.11 12.37 -6.29
C MET A 36 -1.03 12.90 -5.42
N ASP A 37 -2.27 12.70 -5.89
CA ASP A 37 -3.47 13.04 -5.11
C ASP A 37 -3.51 12.24 -3.79
N PRO A 38 -3.51 12.91 -2.62
CA PRO A 38 -3.50 12.23 -1.33
C PRO A 38 -4.74 11.35 -1.11
N CYS A 39 -5.91 11.82 -1.59
CA CYS A 39 -7.15 11.10 -1.42
C CYS A 39 -7.11 9.75 -2.15
N GLY A 40 -6.75 9.75 -3.43
CA GLY A 40 -6.62 8.55 -4.25
C GLY A 40 -5.62 7.56 -3.67
N VAL A 41 -4.45 8.03 -3.22
CA VAL A 41 -3.43 7.16 -2.62
C VAL A 41 -3.95 6.52 -1.31
N LEU A 42 -4.43 7.32 -0.36
CA LEU A 42 -4.85 6.84 0.95
C LEU A 42 -6.08 5.92 0.87
N VAL A 43 -7.06 6.28 0.04
CA VAL A 43 -8.26 5.46 -0.17
C VAL A 43 -7.89 4.13 -0.80
N ALA A 44 -7.02 4.11 -1.83
CA ALA A 44 -6.57 2.87 -2.45
C ALA A 44 -5.86 1.96 -1.44
N PHE A 45 -4.88 2.48 -0.69
CA PHE A 45 -4.19 1.69 0.36
C PHE A 45 -5.16 1.16 1.42
N GLY A 46 -6.10 1.98 1.89
CA GLY A 46 -7.10 1.58 2.88
C GLY A 46 -7.99 0.44 2.36
N LEU A 47 -8.52 0.57 1.15
CA LEU A 47 -9.35 -0.46 0.53
C LEU A 47 -8.60 -1.78 0.35
N PHE A 48 -7.36 -1.73 -0.16
CA PHE A 48 -6.55 -2.94 -0.33
C PHE A 48 -6.16 -3.58 1.01
N LYS A 49 -5.85 -2.78 2.05
CA LYS A 49 -5.58 -3.30 3.40
C LYS A 49 -6.78 -4.01 3.99
N VAL A 50 -7.98 -3.43 3.84
CA VAL A 50 -9.24 -4.07 4.27
C VAL A 50 -9.47 -5.36 3.49
N ALA A 51 -9.34 -5.33 2.15
CA ALA A 51 -9.55 -6.50 1.31
C ALA A 51 -8.57 -7.65 1.66
N ALA A 52 -7.28 -7.35 1.78
CA ALA A 52 -6.26 -8.33 2.16
C ALA A 52 -6.50 -8.88 3.57
N GLY A 53 -6.83 -8.01 4.55
CA GLY A 53 -7.15 -8.45 5.90
C GLY A 53 -8.36 -9.39 5.94
N LEU A 54 -9.41 -9.09 5.16
CA LEU A 54 -10.59 -9.96 5.05
C LEU A 54 -10.31 -11.28 4.33
N TYR A 55 -9.36 -11.29 3.39
CA TYR A 55 -8.96 -12.49 2.65
C TYR A 55 -8.04 -13.40 3.48
N PHE A 56 -6.93 -12.86 4.00
CA PHE A 56 -5.92 -13.59 4.77
C PHE A 56 -6.30 -13.81 6.25
N LYS A 57 -7.38 -13.18 6.71
CA LYS A 57 -7.93 -13.29 8.07
C LYS A 57 -7.03 -12.75 9.18
N THR A 58 -6.09 -11.88 8.84
CA THR A 58 -5.17 -11.19 9.76
C THR A 58 -4.65 -9.91 9.08
N PRO A 59 -4.26 -8.86 9.82
CA PRO A 59 -3.61 -7.69 9.26
C PRO A 59 -2.35 -8.06 8.48
N VAL A 60 -2.38 -7.78 7.17
CA VAL A 60 -1.23 -7.99 6.29
C VAL A 60 -0.60 -6.64 5.97
N PRO A 61 0.74 -6.51 6.14
CA PRO A 61 1.50 -5.36 5.63
C PRO A 61 1.25 -5.12 4.14
N ILE A 62 0.77 -3.92 3.79
CA ILE A 62 0.68 -3.48 2.40
C ILE A 62 1.45 -2.18 2.28
N GLN A 63 2.66 -2.32 1.73
CA GLN A 63 3.61 -1.23 1.54
C GLN A 63 3.97 -1.12 0.05
N PRO A 64 4.39 0.05 -0.40
CA PRO A 64 4.96 0.20 -1.74
C PRO A 64 6.13 -0.75 -1.95
N MET A 65 6.22 -1.33 -3.14
CA MET A 65 7.40 -2.13 -3.52
C MET A 65 8.62 -1.20 -3.51
N LYS A 66 9.60 -1.48 -2.64
CA LYS A 66 10.75 -0.60 -2.40
C LYS A 66 11.45 -0.18 -3.70
N ALA A 67 11.62 -1.09 -4.65
CA ALA A 67 12.23 -0.77 -5.95
C ALA A 67 11.43 0.27 -6.74
N ILE A 68 10.12 0.07 -6.90
CA ILE A 68 9.22 1.00 -7.61
C ILE A 68 9.18 2.34 -6.86
N GLY A 69 9.02 2.31 -5.55
CA GLY A 69 8.90 3.53 -4.75
C GLY A 69 10.18 4.36 -4.72
N THR A 70 11.35 3.71 -4.63
CA THR A 70 12.62 4.41 -4.73
C THR A 70 12.80 5.01 -6.12
N ALA A 71 12.48 4.28 -7.19
CA ALA A 71 12.55 4.81 -8.55
C ALA A 71 11.61 6.02 -8.74
N ALA A 72 10.37 5.93 -8.28
CA ALA A 72 9.39 7.01 -8.36
C ALA A 72 9.87 8.29 -7.64
N ILE A 73 10.38 8.17 -6.41
CA ILE A 73 10.82 9.34 -5.63
C ILE A 73 12.13 9.92 -6.16
N THR A 74 13.11 9.08 -6.51
CA THR A 74 14.44 9.53 -6.96
C THR A 74 14.45 10.06 -8.39
N GLN A 75 13.50 9.63 -9.22
CA GLN A 75 13.39 10.01 -10.64
C GLN A 75 12.09 10.78 -10.91
N ALA A 76 11.63 11.61 -9.97
CA ALA A 76 10.35 12.31 -10.07
C ALA A 76 10.22 13.24 -11.29
N ALA A 77 11.34 13.68 -11.89
CA ALA A 77 11.32 14.49 -13.12
C ALA A 77 10.94 13.69 -14.38
N THR A 78 11.14 12.37 -14.37
CA THR A 78 10.87 11.47 -15.51
C THR A 78 9.69 10.54 -15.25
N VAL A 79 9.45 10.18 -13.99
CA VAL A 79 8.35 9.31 -13.57
C VAL A 79 7.10 10.15 -13.30
N SER A 80 6.10 10.02 -14.17
CA SER A 80 4.81 10.68 -13.99
C SER A 80 3.95 9.97 -12.94
N PRO A 81 2.99 10.67 -12.29
CA PRO A 81 2.01 10.04 -11.40
C PRO A 81 1.25 8.88 -12.05
N GLY A 82 0.92 9.03 -13.34
CA GLY A 82 0.25 7.98 -14.13
C GLY A 82 1.12 6.72 -14.27
N ALA A 83 2.44 6.88 -14.43
CA ALA A 83 3.36 5.75 -14.48
C ALA A 83 3.43 5.00 -13.14
N ILE A 84 3.33 5.72 -12.01
CA ILE A 84 3.27 5.10 -10.67
C ILE A 84 2.01 4.24 -10.55
N TRP A 85 0.84 4.78 -10.91
CA TRP A 85 -0.41 4.01 -10.93
C TRP A 85 -0.34 2.80 -11.87
N ALA A 86 0.17 2.99 -13.08
CA ALA A 86 0.33 1.93 -14.06
C ALA A 86 1.25 0.81 -13.54
N SER A 87 2.35 1.17 -12.87
CA SER A 87 3.27 0.18 -12.28
C SER A 87 2.58 -0.68 -11.22
N GLY A 88 1.78 -0.07 -10.33
CA GLY A 88 1.03 -0.80 -9.31
C GLY A 88 -0.02 -1.74 -9.90
N LEU A 89 -0.80 -1.25 -10.87
CA LEU A 89 -1.82 -2.06 -11.57
C LEU A 89 -1.19 -3.20 -12.36
N PHE A 90 -0.09 -2.93 -13.08
CA PHE A 90 0.64 -3.94 -13.85
C PHE A 90 1.21 -5.01 -12.93
N THR A 91 1.90 -4.62 -11.85
CA THR A 91 2.46 -5.58 -10.89
C THR A 91 1.36 -6.41 -10.24
N GLY A 92 0.23 -5.79 -9.84
CA GLY A 92 -0.91 -6.50 -9.29
C GLY A 92 -1.53 -7.51 -10.25
N ALA A 93 -1.77 -7.10 -11.50
CA ALA A 93 -2.30 -7.98 -12.54
C ALA A 93 -1.34 -9.14 -12.89
N PHE A 94 -0.06 -8.84 -13.00
CA PHE A 94 0.98 -9.82 -13.31
C PHE A 94 1.01 -10.94 -12.26
N TRP A 95 1.08 -10.60 -10.98
CA TRP A 95 1.09 -11.59 -9.88
C TRP A 95 -0.25 -12.29 -9.65
N LEU A 96 -1.36 -11.75 -10.17
CA LEU A 96 -2.67 -12.40 -10.08
C LEU A 96 -2.83 -13.49 -11.14
N ILE A 97 -2.16 -13.34 -12.29
CA ILE A 97 -2.26 -14.26 -13.43
C ILE A 97 -1.21 -15.39 -13.35
N MET A 98 -0.02 -15.08 -12.85
CA MET A 98 1.09 -16.04 -12.70
C MET A 98 1.04 -16.76 -11.36
#